data_AF-A0A662DVH7-F1
#
_entry.id   AF-A0A662DVH7-F1
#
_cell.length_a   1.000
_cell.length_b   1.000
_cell.length_c   1.000
_cell.angle_alpha   90.00
_cell.angle_beta   90.00
_cell.angle_gamma   90.00
#
_symmetry.space_group_name_H-M   'P 1'
#
loop_
_entity.id
_entity.type
_entity.pdbx_description
1 polymer ?
#
loop_
_entity_poly.entity_id
_entity_poly.type
_entity_poly.pdbx_seq_one_letter_code
_entity_poly.pdbx_strand_id
1 'polypeptide(L)'
;MRYDDPNVTVGAVVGIIGVIVTFVSIVLLQALFFNMQEGEMERKVYSQSNEELRSLDAKQMETLNSYGWIDQTGGVAHIPIESAMELVALEHGGQ
;
A
#
# COMPACT_ATOMS: atom_id res chain seq x y z
N MET A 1 -66.13 -21.31 -9.62
CA MET A 1 -64.83 -20.65 -9.34
C MET A 1 -64.34 -20.08 -10.65
N ARG A 2 -64.24 -18.75 -10.77
CA ARG A 2 -63.77 -18.07 -11.98
C ARG A 2 -62.24 -18.02 -11.90
N TYR A 3 -61.56 -18.62 -12.87
CA TYR A 3 -60.12 -18.46 -13.03
C TYR A 3 -59.90 -17.02 -13.51
N ASP A 4 -59.27 -16.20 -12.67
CA ASP A 4 -58.61 -14.98 -13.17
C ASP A 4 -57.32 -15.47 -13.84
N ASP A 5 -57.29 -15.45 -15.16
CA ASP A 5 -56.10 -15.83 -15.91
C ASP A 5 -54.96 -14.86 -15.54
N PRO A 6 -53.83 -15.35 -15.02
CA PRO A 6 -52.73 -14.49 -14.60
C PRO A 6 -52.17 -13.75 -15.81
N ASN A 7 -52.21 -12.42 -15.76
CA ASN A 7 -51.73 -11.58 -16.84
C ASN A 7 -50.19 -11.68 -16.92
N VAL A 8 -49.72 -12.52 -17.84
CA VAL A 8 -48.29 -12.75 -18.10
C VAL A 8 -47.54 -11.46 -18.46
N THR A 9 -48.21 -10.49 -19.08
CA THR A 9 -47.64 -9.18 -19.41
C THR A 9 -47.38 -8.36 -18.14
N VAL A 10 -48.26 -8.42 -17.14
CA VAL A 10 -48.06 -7.74 -15.85
C VAL A 10 -46.87 -8.36 -15.11
N GLY A 11 -46.77 -9.69 -15.09
CA GLY A 11 -45.63 -10.40 -14.49
C GLY A 11 -44.30 -10.02 -15.16
N ALA A 12 -44.27 -10.00 -16.49
CA ALA A 12 -43.07 -9.63 -17.26
C ALA A 12 -42.63 -8.18 -17.01
N VAL A 13 -43.57 -7.23 -16.98
CA VAL A 13 -43.27 -5.81 -16.73
C VAL A 13 -42.75 -5.60 -15.30
N VAL A 14 -43.37 -6.25 -14.31
CA VAL A 14 -42.91 -6.17 -12.91
C VAL A 14 -41.52 -6.76 -12.76
N GLY A 15 -41.22 -7.88 -13.45
CA GLY A 15 -39.88 -8.48 -13.45
C GLY A 15 -38.82 -7.55 -14.02
N ILE A 16 -39.08 -6.91 -15.17
CA ILE A 16 -38.15 -5.96 -15.80
C ILE A 16 -37.90 -4.76 -14.88
N ILE A 17 -38.95 -4.19 -14.30
CA ILE A 17 -38.84 -3.07 -13.36
C ILE A 17 -38.01 -3.50 -12.14
N GLY A 18 -38.25 -4.68 -11.60
CA GLY A 18 -37.49 -5.23 -10.48
C GLY A 18 -35.99 -5.32 -10.77
N VAL A 19 -35.61 -5.86 -11.94
CA VAL A 19 -34.21 -5.97 -12.37
C VAL A 19 -33.56 -4.60 -12.50
N ILE A 20 -34.27 -3.62 -13.09
CA ILE A 20 -33.76 -2.25 -13.24
C ILE A 20 -33.55 -1.61 -11.86
N VAL A 21 -34.52 -1.74 -10.96
CA VAL A 21 -34.42 -1.20 -9.60
C VAL A 21 -33.25 -1.84 -8.84
N THR A 22 -33.09 -3.17 -8.90
CA THR A 22 -31.96 -3.87 -8.28
C THR A 22 -30.64 -3.40 -8.86
N PHE A 23 -30.53 -3.26 -10.18
CA PHE A 23 -29.32 -2.77 -10.84
C PHE A 23 -28.98 -1.34 -10.38
N VAL A 24 -29.97 -0.44 -10.35
CA VAL A 24 -29.79 0.94 -9.87
C VAL A 24 -29.38 0.96 -8.40
N SER A 25 -29.96 0.12 -7.54
CA SER A 25 -29.56 0.01 -6.13
C SER A 25 -28.11 -0.44 -5.98
N ILE A 26 -27.66 -1.41 -6.78
CA ILE A 26 -26.26 -1.88 -6.77
C ILE A 26 -25.32 -0.75 -7.20
N VAL A 27 -25.63 -0.06 -8.30
CA VAL A 27 -24.82 1.05 -8.82
C VAL A 27 -24.76 2.20 -7.82
N LEU A 28 -25.88 2.53 -7.16
CA LEU A 28 -25.92 3.57 -6.14
C LEU A 28 -25.06 3.21 -4.93
N LEU A 29 -25.16 1.97 -4.43
CA LEU A 29 -24.31 1.49 -3.35
C LEU A 29 -22.84 1.55 -3.75
N GLN A 30 -22.49 1.05 -4.92
CA GLN A 30 -21.12 1.13 -5.44
C GLN A 30 -20.65 2.59 -5.49
N ALA A 31 -21.42 3.51 -6.06
CA ALA A 31 -21.05 4.92 -6.14
C ALA A 31 -20.83 5.56 -4.76
N LEU A 32 -21.69 5.27 -3.78
CA LEU A 32 -21.52 5.72 -2.40
C LEU A 32 -20.24 5.13 -1.77
N PHE A 33 -20.00 3.83 -1.97
CA PHE A 33 -18.81 3.15 -1.46
C PHE A 33 -17.52 3.62 -2.14
N PHE A 34 -17.52 3.86 -3.46
CA PHE A 34 -16.38 4.38 -4.21
C PHE A 34 -16.07 5.83 -3.84
N ASN A 35 -17.08 6.70 -3.72
CA ASN A 35 -16.90 8.07 -3.29
C ASN A 35 -16.27 8.17 -1.88
N MET A 36 -16.57 7.20 -1.00
CA MET A 36 -15.96 7.12 0.33
C MET A 36 -14.58 6.42 0.30
N GLN A 37 -14.34 5.49 -0.64
CA GLN A 37 -13.08 4.74 -0.78
C GLN A 37 -12.01 5.43 -1.63
N GLU A 38 -12.33 6.48 -2.40
CA GLU A 38 -11.33 7.29 -3.11
C GLU A 38 -10.31 7.92 -2.15
N GLY A 39 -10.68 8.17 -0.89
CA GLY A 39 -9.75 8.59 0.17
C GLY A 39 -8.89 7.46 0.76
N GLU A 40 -9.17 6.19 0.44
CA GLU A 40 -8.49 5.01 0.99
C GLU A 40 -7.51 4.36 0.00
N MET A 41 -7.65 4.55 -1.32
CA MET A 41 -6.70 4.02 -2.31
C MET A 41 -5.35 4.73 -2.28
N GLU A 42 -5.31 6.05 -2.02
CA GLU A 42 -4.06 6.76 -1.75
C GLU A 42 -3.39 6.24 -0.47
N ARG A 43 -4.19 5.81 0.54
CA ARG A 43 -3.62 5.17 1.73
C ARG A 43 -3.13 3.76 1.45
N LYS A 44 -3.84 2.90 0.73
CA LYS A 44 -3.46 1.47 0.64
C LYS A 44 -2.22 1.18 -0.20
N VAL A 45 -1.93 1.97 -1.22
CA VAL A 45 -0.67 1.83 -1.98
C VAL A 45 0.53 2.38 -1.18
N TYR A 46 0.29 3.28 -0.21
CA TYR A 46 1.33 3.86 0.67
C TYR A 46 1.37 3.32 2.10
N SER A 47 0.34 2.63 2.60
CA SER A 47 0.25 2.11 3.97
C SER A 47 0.73 0.67 4.08
N GLN A 48 0.91 0.00 2.95
CA GLN A 48 1.83 -1.12 2.84
C GLN A 48 3.24 -0.63 2.46
N SER A 49 3.58 0.63 2.80
CA SER A 49 4.95 0.98 3.12
C SER A 49 5.37 0.02 4.24
N ASN A 50 5.97 -1.10 3.87
CA ASN A 50 6.43 -2.16 4.77
C ASN A 50 7.18 -1.50 5.92
N GLU A 51 6.51 -1.34 7.06
CA GLU A 51 7.09 -0.75 8.27
C GLU A 51 8.35 -1.51 8.68
N GLU A 52 8.33 -2.82 8.41
CA GLU A 52 9.49 -3.69 8.47
C GLU A 52 10.64 -3.23 7.55
N LEU A 53 10.40 -2.99 6.26
CA LEU A 53 11.44 -2.46 5.35
C LEU A 53 11.95 -1.09 5.79
N ARG A 54 11.07 -0.18 6.23
CA ARG A 54 11.50 1.13 6.74
C ARG A 54 12.32 1.02 8.02
N SER A 55 11.97 0.09 8.90
CA SER A 55 12.73 -0.17 10.13
C SER A 55 14.08 -0.85 9.85
N LEU A 56 14.13 -1.73 8.85
CA LEU A 56 15.37 -2.35 8.38
C LEU A 56 16.28 -1.31 7.74
N ASP A 57 15.75 -0.45 6.88
CA ASP A 57 16.48 0.65 6.25
C ASP A 57 17.01 1.64 7.29
N ALA A 58 16.19 2.02 8.27
CA ALA A 58 16.62 2.87 9.38
C ALA A 58 17.75 2.25 10.21
N LYS A 59 17.68 0.95 10.52
CA LYS A 59 18.75 0.22 11.23
C LYS A 59 20.03 0.13 10.41
N GLN A 60 19.91 -0.08 9.09
CA GLN A 60 21.06 -0.11 8.19
C GLN A 60 21.73 1.26 8.12
N MET A 61 20.96 2.33 7.97
CA MET A 61 21.45 3.70 8.01
C MET A 61 22.11 4.02 9.35
N GLU A 62 21.52 3.65 10.48
CA GLU A 62 22.11 3.83 11.81
C GLU A 62 23.46 3.12 11.92
N THR A 63 23.54 1.88 11.43
CA THR A 63 24.80 1.14 11.41
C THR A 63 25.83 1.89 10.57
N LEU A 64 25.52 2.20 9.31
CA LEU A 64 26.44 2.87 8.36
C LEU A 64 26.91 4.26 8.80
N ASN A 65 26.11 4.98 9.60
CA ASN A 65 26.40 6.35 10.04
C ASN A 65 26.97 6.42 11.47
N SER A 66 27.21 5.29 12.13
CA SER A 66 27.66 5.27 13.52
C SER A 66 29.12 4.83 13.64
N TYR A 67 29.72 5.07 14.80
CA TYR A 67 31.01 4.51 15.17
C TYR A 67 30.78 3.24 15.99
N GLY A 68 31.61 2.23 15.75
CA GLY A 68 31.51 0.97 16.47
C GLY A 68 32.78 0.16 16.43
N TRP A 69 32.77 -1.01 17.06
CA TRP A 69 33.83 -2.00 16.94
C TRP A 69 33.26 -3.21 16.19
N ILE A 70 33.95 -3.64 15.14
CA ILE A 70 33.63 -4.89 14.44
C ILE A 70 34.33 -6.04 15.16
N ASP A 71 35.59 -5.85 15.50
CA ASP A 71 36.38 -6.75 16.33
C ASP A 71 37.32 -5.95 17.23
N GLN A 72 36.94 -5.81 18.50
CA GLN A 72 37.73 -5.09 19.49
C GLN A 72 39.05 -5.80 19.82
N THR A 73 39.11 -7.13 19.68
CA THR A 73 40.33 -7.91 19.97
C THR A 73 41.34 -7.84 18.83
N GLY A 74 40.86 -7.84 17.59
CA GLY A 74 41.66 -7.62 16.39
C GLY A 74 41.91 -6.14 16.04
N GLY A 75 41.34 -5.20 16.81
CA GLY A 75 41.50 -3.76 16.61
C GLY A 75 40.77 -3.19 15.39
N VAL A 76 39.74 -3.88 14.89
CA VAL A 76 38.96 -3.46 13.71
C VAL A 76 37.76 -2.62 14.16
N ALA A 77 37.82 -1.31 13.89
CA ALA A 77 36.76 -0.37 14.17
C ALA A 77 35.84 -0.16 12.95
N HIS A 78 34.56 0.08 13.23
CA HIS A 78 33.59 0.61 12.29
C HIS A 78 33.61 2.14 12.36
N ILE A 79 33.72 2.78 11.20
CA ILE A 79 33.63 4.23 11.03
C ILE A 79 32.44 4.56 10.12
N PRO A 80 31.80 5.74 10.29
CA PRO A 80 30.75 6.19 9.39
C PRO A 80 31.19 6.17 7.94
N ILE A 81 30.30 5.77 7.05
CA ILE A 81 30.61 5.54 5.65
C ILE A 81 31.08 6.83 4.95
N GLU A 82 30.56 7.99 5.34
CA GLU A 82 30.99 9.29 4.82
C GLU A 82 32.47 9.56 5.11
N SER A 83 32.88 9.32 6.36
CA SER A 83 34.28 9.48 6.77
C SER A 83 35.18 8.43 6.12
N ALA A 84 34.70 7.19 5.95
CA ALA A 84 35.43 6.16 5.23
C ALA A 84 35.71 6.56 3.78
N MET A 85 34.69 7.07 3.08
CA MET A 85 34.83 7.53 1.69
C MET A 85 35.81 8.70 1.58
N GLU A 86 35.77 9.66 2.51
CA GLU A 86 36.71 10.78 2.54
C GLU A 86 38.16 10.29 2.72
N LEU A 87 38.40 9.39 3.67
CA LEU A 87 39.73 8.83 3.91
C LEU A 87 40.26 8.06 2.69
N VAL A 88 39.42 7.25 2.05
CA VAL A 88 39.79 6.50 0.83
C VAL A 88 40.07 7.44 -0.34
N ALA A 89 39.26 8.49 -0.51
CA ALA A 89 39.46 9.50 -1.54
C ALA A 89 40.75 10.30 -1.32
N LEU A 90 41.09 10.63 -0.08
CA LEU A 90 42.35 11.27 0.29
C LEU A 90 43.56 10.34 0.01
N GLU A 91 43.45 9.06 0.34
CA GLU A 91 44.49 8.06 0.09
C GLU A 91 44.74 7.83 -1.40
N HIS A 92 43.70 7.83 -2.22
CA HIS A 92 43.81 7.63 -3.68
C HIS A 92 44.11 8.92 -4.46
N GLY A 93 43.66 10.08 -3.96
CA GLY A 93 43.91 11.38 -4.59
C GLY A 93 45.29 11.98 -4.26
N GLY A 94 45.99 11.42 -3.28
CA GLY A 94 47.35 11.82 -2.88
C GLY A 94 48.48 11.03 -3.57
N GLN A 95 48.18 10.17 -4.55
CA GLN A 95 49.15 9.40 -5.34
C GLN A 95 49.38 9.98 -6.74
#